data_AF-A0A7S0Q8K4-F1
#
_entry.id   AF-A0A7S0Q8K4-F1
#
_cell.length_a   1.000
_cell.length_b   1.000
_cell.length_c   1.000
_cell.angle_alpha   90.00
_cell.angle_beta   90.00
_cell.angle_gamma   90.00
#
_symmetry.space_group_name_H-M   'P 1'
#
loop_
_entity.id
_entity.type
_entity.pdbx_description
1 polymer ?
#
loop_
_entity_poly.entity_id
_entity_poly.type
_entity_poly.pdbx_seq_one_letter_code
_entity_poly.pdbx_strand_id
1 'polypeptide(L)'
;GIPQVSSDLEKECANGFVIGKILNRYGLFPELDKLQNKSTPEIKLSNFQRLLPALRALNIRINSQIANELMTEERGAALNILLQLKSNLLPSKRAQDVNQHSVASKLLKPIRVTHTPKHKNLEDQTFDLMRQLKTSNPKEYRLQHLLHPYEQEAVNQQRAADQDDESRLTAKAQLVSELRTTHLGKLKDNREYLTGWEQQGHQNHAKNQTDKLERERRDLRLELAMREKARRKATSDNLFAADEAFSGIDSFEESLRRLQDPSDAGLDDATPSATAALSPRRFF
;
A
#
# COMPACT_ATOMS: atom_id res chain seq x y z
N GLY A 1 -12.83 -6.38 42.15
CA GLY A 1 -13.29 -6.12 40.76
C GLY A 1 -14.80 -5.99 40.79
N ILE A 2 -15.32 -4.82 40.45
CA ILE A 2 -16.76 -4.57 40.39
C ILE A 2 -17.23 -5.07 39.00
N PRO A 3 -18.24 -5.95 38.92
CA PRO A 3 -18.62 -6.60 37.67
C PRO A 3 -19.18 -5.59 36.66
N GLN A 4 -18.67 -5.66 35.42
CA GLN A 4 -19.11 -4.85 34.28
C GLN A 4 -20.49 -5.30 33.80
N VAL A 5 -21.54 -4.83 34.47
CA VAL A 5 -22.94 -5.02 34.05
C VAL A 5 -23.44 -3.81 33.22
N SER A 6 -22.66 -2.73 33.12
CA SER A 6 -23.13 -1.49 32.49
C SER A 6 -23.29 -1.62 30.97
N SER A 7 -22.33 -2.23 30.26
CA SER A 7 -22.27 -2.13 28.78
C SER A 7 -23.50 -2.68 28.05
N ASP A 8 -24.21 -3.63 28.66
CA ASP A 8 -25.36 -4.26 28.02
C ASP A 8 -26.62 -3.39 28.17
N LEU A 9 -26.75 -2.66 29.29
CA LEU A 9 -27.88 -1.75 29.54
C LEU A 9 -27.85 -0.54 28.60
N GLU A 10 -26.66 0.02 28.36
CA GLU A 10 -26.50 1.15 27.45
C GLU A 10 -26.86 0.75 26.01
N LYS A 11 -26.40 -0.42 25.55
CA LYS A 11 -26.72 -0.98 24.23
C LYS A 11 -28.20 -1.26 24.04
N GLU A 12 -28.84 -1.86 25.03
CA GLU A 12 -30.26 -2.19 24.98
C GLU A 12 -31.16 -0.93 25.00
N CYS A 13 -30.74 0.10 25.73
CA CYS A 13 -31.47 1.37 25.82
C CYS A 13 -31.21 2.32 24.64
N ALA A 14 -30.09 2.19 23.94
CA ALA A 14 -29.70 3.06 22.83
C ALA A 14 -30.68 3.04 21.64
N ASN A 15 -31.47 1.97 21.51
CA ASN A 15 -32.51 1.88 20.49
C ASN A 15 -33.86 2.51 20.91
N GLY A 16 -34.02 2.88 22.18
CA GLY A 16 -35.27 3.40 22.72
C GLY A 16 -36.39 2.35 22.85
N PHE A 17 -36.26 1.16 22.25
CA PHE A 17 -37.26 0.10 22.29
C PHE A 17 -37.53 -0.42 23.72
N VAL A 18 -36.48 -0.58 24.54
CA VAL A 18 -36.62 -1.00 25.94
C VAL A 18 -37.33 0.07 26.77
N ILE A 19 -37.02 1.36 26.54
CA ILE A 19 -37.71 2.48 27.18
C ILE A 19 -39.19 2.48 26.79
N GLY A 20 -39.51 2.26 25.52
CA GLY A 20 -40.88 2.12 25.03
C GLY A 20 -41.63 0.95 25.68
N LYS A 21 -40.98 -0.21 25.87
CA LYS A 21 -41.56 -1.35 26.60
C LYS A 21 -41.89 -1.01 28.05
N ILE A 22 -41.00 -0.30 28.75
CA ILE A 22 -41.23 0.14 30.13
C ILE A 22 -42.46 1.06 30.16
N LEU A 23 -42.52 2.08 29.30
CA LEU A 23 -43.64 3.01 29.24
C LEU A 23 -44.98 2.33 28.88
N ASN A 24 -44.95 1.33 28.00
CA ASN A 24 -46.13 0.53 27.66
C ASN A 24 -46.65 -0.27 28.88
N ARG A 25 -45.75 -0.87 29.69
CA ARG A 25 -46.16 -1.58 30.92
C ARG A 25 -46.92 -0.69 31.91
N TYR A 26 -46.63 0.61 31.92
CA TYR A 26 -47.32 1.60 32.76
C TYR A 26 -48.51 2.27 32.05
N GLY A 27 -48.89 1.82 30.85
CA GLY A 27 -50.04 2.33 30.09
C GLY A 27 -49.84 3.72 29.48
N LEU A 28 -48.62 4.24 29.46
CA LEU A 28 -48.31 5.61 29.00
C LEU A 28 -47.96 5.68 27.52
N PHE A 29 -47.61 4.54 26.92
CA PHE A 29 -47.26 4.45 25.50
C PHE A 29 -47.92 3.22 24.85
N PRO A 30 -49.12 3.37 24.23
CA PRO A 30 -49.82 2.27 23.60
C PRO A 30 -49.25 1.89 22.22
N GLU A 31 -48.46 2.74 21.58
CA GLU A 31 -47.98 2.55 20.19
C GLU A 31 -46.68 1.72 20.09
N LEU A 32 -46.53 0.65 20.88
CA LEU A 32 -45.33 -0.19 20.87
C LEU A 32 -45.06 -0.81 19.49
N ASP A 33 -46.11 -1.15 18.75
CA ASP A 33 -46.03 -1.79 17.42
C ASP A 33 -45.34 -0.92 16.37
N LYS A 34 -45.28 0.40 16.60
CA LYS A 34 -44.62 1.35 15.69
C LYS A 34 -43.12 1.48 15.96
N LEU A 35 -42.61 0.92 17.06
CA LEU A 35 -41.19 0.94 17.39
C LEU A 35 -40.48 -0.25 16.76
N GLN A 36 -39.31 -0.02 16.18
CA GLN A 36 -38.53 -1.07 15.55
C GLN A 36 -37.29 -1.39 16.38
N ASN A 37 -37.06 -2.68 16.65
CA ASN A 37 -35.87 -3.13 17.39
C ASN A 37 -34.66 -3.36 16.47
N LYS A 38 -34.23 -2.33 15.73
CA LYS A 38 -33.02 -2.37 14.89
C LYS A 38 -32.04 -1.27 15.29
N SER A 39 -30.74 -1.59 15.32
CA SER A 39 -29.67 -0.63 15.68
C SER A 39 -29.15 0.14 14.45
N THR A 40 -30.05 0.77 13.69
CA THR A 40 -29.65 1.76 12.67
C THR A 40 -29.90 3.17 13.20
N PRO A 41 -29.04 4.16 12.89
CA PRO A 41 -29.15 5.50 13.46
C PRO A 41 -30.49 6.18 13.13
N GLU A 42 -31.01 5.95 11.92
CA GLU A 42 -32.32 6.46 11.47
C GLU A 42 -33.48 5.88 12.31
N ILE A 43 -33.42 4.59 12.65
CA ILE A 43 -34.43 3.92 13.47
C ILE A 43 -34.32 4.36 14.92
N LYS A 44 -33.10 4.46 15.48
CA LYS A 44 -32.86 5.02 16.82
C LYS A 44 -33.49 6.41 16.94
N LEU A 45 -33.25 7.29 15.96
CA LEU A 45 -33.81 8.65 15.95
C LEU A 45 -35.34 8.64 15.85
N SER A 46 -35.91 7.83 14.93
CA SER A 46 -37.36 7.72 14.77
C SER A 46 -38.05 7.19 16.04
N ASN A 47 -37.44 6.20 16.71
CA ASN A 47 -37.91 5.66 17.98
C ASN A 47 -37.91 6.74 19.07
N PHE A 48 -36.84 7.51 19.23
CA PHE A 48 -36.79 8.60 20.22
C PHE A 48 -37.78 9.73 19.92
N GLN A 49 -37.95 10.11 18.66
CA GLN A 49 -38.95 11.11 18.26
C GLN A 49 -40.37 10.69 18.66
N ARG A 50 -40.70 9.40 18.56
CA ARG A 50 -42.00 8.84 18.96
C ARG A 50 -42.16 8.73 20.48
N LEU A 51 -41.07 8.54 21.22
CA LEU A 51 -41.07 8.46 22.68
C LEU A 51 -41.08 9.84 23.36
N LEU A 52 -40.60 10.89 22.69
CA LEU A 52 -40.53 12.26 23.23
C LEU A 52 -41.87 12.77 23.82
N PRO A 53 -43.04 12.62 23.16
CA PRO A 53 -44.31 13.06 23.73
C PRO A 53 -44.66 12.34 25.03
N ALA A 54 -44.43 11.02 25.10
CA ALA A 54 -44.70 10.23 26.30
C ALA A 54 -43.75 10.58 27.45
N LEU A 55 -42.47 10.87 27.15
CA LEU A 55 -41.48 11.28 28.13
C LEU A 55 -41.74 12.69 28.65
N ARG A 56 -42.21 13.61 27.80
CA ARG A 56 -42.67 14.94 28.22
C ARG A 56 -43.90 14.87 29.11
N ALA A 57 -44.81 13.92 28.89
CA ALA A 57 -45.96 13.71 29.78
C ALA A 57 -45.54 13.30 31.19
N LEU A 58 -44.40 12.62 31.33
CA LEU A 58 -43.77 12.29 32.62
C LEU A 58 -42.87 13.40 33.18
N ASN A 59 -42.92 14.60 32.60
CA ASN A 59 -42.07 15.75 32.94
C ASN A 59 -40.56 15.48 32.79
N ILE A 60 -40.18 14.50 31.96
CA ILE A 60 -38.79 14.19 31.62
C ILE A 60 -38.41 15.00 30.38
N ARG A 61 -37.45 15.91 30.54
CA ARG A 61 -36.97 16.77 29.45
C ARG A 61 -35.77 16.12 28.78
N ILE A 62 -35.98 15.61 27.57
CA ILE A 62 -34.89 15.09 26.74
C ILE A 62 -34.52 16.15 25.71
N ASN A 63 -33.30 16.66 25.85
CA ASN A 63 -32.69 17.58 24.89
C ASN A 63 -32.01 16.77 23.77
N SER A 64 -31.68 17.44 22.66
CA SER A 64 -30.94 16.84 21.53
C SER A 64 -29.62 16.21 21.98
N GLN A 65 -28.93 16.86 22.92
CA GLN A 65 -27.71 16.35 23.51
C GLN A 65 -27.94 15.02 24.24
N ILE A 66 -28.86 14.96 25.19
CA ILE A 66 -29.18 13.73 25.95
C ILE A 66 -29.64 12.59 25.03
N ALA A 67 -30.39 12.91 23.97
CA ALA A 67 -30.78 11.93 22.96
C ALA A 67 -29.57 11.36 22.20
N ASN A 68 -28.61 12.22 21.82
CA ASN A 68 -27.38 11.79 21.18
C ASN A 68 -26.52 10.95 22.11
N GLU A 69 -26.31 11.38 23.36
CA GLU A 69 -25.56 10.64 24.39
C GLU A 69 -26.13 9.22 24.60
N LEU A 70 -27.46 9.10 24.60
CA LEU A 70 -28.15 7.82 24.68
C LEU A 70 -27.98 6.97 23.41
N MET A 71 -28.04 7.58 22.23
CA MET A 71 -27.86 6.89 20.95
C MET A 71 -26.42 6.39 20.73
N THR A 72 -25.43 7.11 21.27
CA THR A 72 -24.00 6.80 21.23
C THR A 72 -23.54 5.88 22.37
N GLU A 73 -24.48 5.35 23.16
CA GLU A 73 -24.18 4.41 24.25
C GLU A 73 -23.22 5.00 25.30
N GLU A 74 -23.35 6.31 25.55
CA GLU A 74 -22.53 6.98 26.56
C GLU A 74 -22.84 6.39 27.94
N ARG A 75 -21.76 6.04 28.65
CA ARG A 75 -21.84 5.40 29.96
C ARG A 75 -22.61 6.26 30.94
N GLY A 76 -23.69 5.72 31.49
CA GLY A 76 -24.53 6.41 32.47
C GLY A 76 -25.67 7.25 31.90
N ALA A 77 -25.70 7.54 30.59
CA ALA A 77 -26.81 8.26 29.97
C ALA A 77 -28.13 7.48 30.06
N ALA A 78 -28.08 6.18 29.75
CA ALA A 78 -29.23 5.27 29.89
C ALA A 78 -29.70 5.16 31.35
N LEU A 79 -28.77 5.05 32.30
CA LEU A 79 -29.07 4.93 33.73
C LEU A 79 -29.77 6.18 34.26
N ASN A 80 -29.29 7.37 33.90
CA ASN A 80 -29.89 8.64 34.32
C ASN A 80 -31.36 8.75 33.86
N ILE A 81 -31.64 8.37 32.63
CA ILE A 81 -33.00 8.39 32.08
C ILE A 81 -33.88 7.34 32.75
N LEU A 82 -33.37 6.13 32.97
CA LEU A 82 -34.11 5.08 33.69
C LEU A 82 -34.39 5.47 35.15
N LEU A 83 -33.49 6.19 35.80
CA LEU A 83 -33.67 6.69 37.16
C LEU A 83 -34.75 7.79 37.21
N GLN A 84 -34.73 8.72 36.24
CA GLN A 84 -35.78 9.73 36.08
C GLN A 84 -37.14 9.09 35.76
N LEU A 85 -37.16 8.06 34.92
CA LEU A 85 -38.36 7.27 34.66
C LEU A 85 -38.85 6.63 35.96
N LYS A 86 -37.98 5.95 36.71
CA LYS A 86 -38.33 5.34 37.99
C LYS A 86 -38.88 6.35 39.00
N SER A 87 -38.30 7.55 39.12
CA SER A 87 -38.79 8.57 40.06
C SER A 87 -40.15 9.15 39.67
N ASN A 88 -40.47 9.22 38.37
CA ASN A 88 -41.76 9.74 37.89
C ASN A 88 -42.84 8.65 37.79
N LEU A 89 -42.46 7.38 37.64
CA LEU A 89 -43.36 6.23 37.56
C LEU A 89 -43.72 5.64 38.92
N LEU A 90 -42.86 5.81 39.93
CA LEU A 90 -43.19 5.43 41.31
C LEU A 90 -44.14 6.49 41.87
N PRO A 91 -45.39 6.15 42.22
CA PRO A 91 -46.21 7.07 43.00
C PRO A 91 -45.46 7.34 44.31
N SER A 92 -45.11 8.61 44.54
CA SER A 92 -44.70 9.05 45.86
C SER A 92 -45.81 8.63 46.83
N LYS A 93 -45.53 7.65 47.70
CA LYS A 93 -46.34 7.35 48.89
C LYS A 93 -46.38 8.52 49.91
N ARG A 94 -46.13 9.75 49.46
CA ARG A 94 -46.08 10.98 50.26
C ARG A 94 -46.67 12.14 49.45
N ALA A 95 -47.96 12.06 49.14
CA ALA A 95 -48.81 13.23 48.79
C ALA A 95 -50.30 12.85 48.59
N GLN A 96 -50.84 11.91 49.38
CA GLN A 96 -52.29 11.76 49.53
C GLN A 96 -52.61 11.99 50.99
N ASP A 97 -52.76 13.25 51.36
CA ASP A 97 -53.57 13.71 52.50
C ASP A 97 -53.39 15.23 52.65
N VAL A 98 -53.96 16.00 51.72
CA VAL A 98 -54.37 17.38 52.00
C VAL A 98 -55.64 17.69 51.18
N ASN A 99 -56.77 17.61 51.87
CA ASN A 99 -57.97 18.43 51.69
C ASN A 99 -58.69 18.38 50.33
N GLN A 100 -59.59 17.41 50.19
CA GLN A 100 -60.87 17.66 49.53
C GLN A 100 -61.89 17.97 50.63
N HIS A 101 -62.27 19.24 50.78
CA HIS A 101 -63.63 19.71 51.07
C HIS A 101 -63.60 21.23 51.33
N SER A 102 -64.28 21.96 50.45
CA SER A 102 -65.42 22.83 50.78
C SER A 102 -65.42 24.20 50.05
N VAL A 103 -66.59 24.48 49.49
CA VAL A 103 -67.22 25.80 49.28
C VAL A 103 -66.65 26.73 48.19
N ALA A 104 -67.39 26.75 47.08
CA ALA A 104 -67.78 27.92 46.30
C ALA A 104 -66.86 29.15 46.36
N SER A 105 -65.96 29.27 45.40
CA SER A 105 -65.47 30.57 44.91
C SER A 105 -65.58 30.62 43.39
N LYS A 106 -66.68 31.22 42.91
CA LYS A 106 -66.75 31.80 41.57
C LYS A 106 -65.75 32.95 41.53
N LEU A 107 -64.51 32.69 41.14
CA LEU A 107 -63.54 33.74 40.81
C LEU A 107 -62.92 33.42 39.45
N LEU A 108 -63.37 34.23 38.48
CA LEU A 108 -62.67 34.67 37.27
C LEU A 108 -61.74 33.64 36.60
N LYS A 109 -62.21 33.03 35.51
CA LYS A 109 -61.33 32.42 34.51
C LYS A 109 -60.51 33.55 33.88
N PRO A 110 -59.16 33.53 33.90
CA PRO A 110 -58.40 34.47 33.09
C PRO A 110 -58.71 34.20 31.62
N ILE A 111 -59.09 35.24 30.89
CA ILE A 111 -59.27 35.21 29.44
C ILE A 111 -57.94 34.75 28.84
N ARG A 112 -57.90 33.51 28.34
CA ARG A 112 -56.81 33.05 27.47
C ARG A 112 -56.96 33.80 26.15
N VAL A 113 -56.14 34.81 25.94
CA VAL A 113 -55.93 35.40 24.62
C VAL A 113 -55.32 34.30 23.75
N THR A 114 -56.09 33.79 22.80
CA THR A 114 -55.57 32.85 21.80
C THR A 114 -54.64 33.63 20.88
N HIS A 115 -53.33 33.57 21.14
CA HIS A 115 -52.32 34.11 20.24
C HIS A 115 -52.46 33.46 18.86
N THR A 116 -52.84 34.25 17.87
CA THR A 116 -52.89 33.82 16.48
C THR A 116 -51.48 33.50 15.97
N PRO A 117 -51.26 32.42 15.20
CA PRO A 117 -49.92 31.97 14.79
C PRO A 117 -49.18 32.90 13.81
N LYS A 118 -49.82 34.00 13.35
CA LYS A 118 -49.27 34.91 12.34
C LYS A 118 -48.14 35.81 12.85
N HIS A 119 -47.97 35.93 14.17
CA HIS A 119 -46.90 36.75 14.76
C HIS A 119 -45.83 35.94 15.50
N LYS A 120 -45.87 34.60 15.46
CA LYS A 120 -44.89 33.75 16.14
C LYS A 120 -43.45 34.07 15.76
N ASN A 121 -43.16 34.29 14.48
CA ASN A 121 -41.80 34.63 14.05
C ASN A 121 -41.34 35.99 14.58
N LEU A 122 -42.25 36.94 14.77
CA LEU A 122 -41.94 38.26 15.30
C LEU A 122 -41.82 38.23 16.83
N GLU A 123 -42.64 37.42 17.49
CA GLU A 123 -42.56 37.10 18.91
C GLU A 123 -41.27 36.33 19.23
N ASP A 124 -40.87 35.38 18.40
CA ASP A 124 -39.64 34.60 18.54
C ASP A 124 -38.40 35.49 18.32
N GLN A 125 -38.41 36.36 17.31
CA GLN A 125 -37.34 37.35 17.09
C GLN A 125 -37.26 38.38 18.21
N THR A 126 -38.40 38.89 18.68
CA THR A 126 -38.43 39.86 19.79
C THR A 126 -38.06 39.19 21.12
N PHE A 127 -38.38 37.91 21.29
CA PHE A 127 -38.03 37.11 22.46
C PHE A 127 -36.55 36.73 22.48
N ASP A 128 -35.95 36.37 21.34
CA ASP A 128 -34.51 36.13 21.21
C ASP A 128 -33.71 37.42 21.38
N LEU A 129 -34.19 38.54 20.83
CA LEU A 129 -33.63 39.87 21.06
C LEU A 129 -33.73 40.27 22.55
N MET A 130 -34.87 40.01 23.19
CA MET A 130 -35.06 40.24 24.63
C MET A 130 -34.18 39.35 25.49
N ARG A 131 -34.02 38.08 25.11
CA ARG A 131 -33.18 37.11 25.80
C ARG A 131 -31.73 37.53 25.72
N GLN A 132 -31.26 37.98 24.55
CA GLN A 132 -29.91 38.50 24.33
C GLN A 132 -29.67 39.83 25.07
N LEU A 133 -30.64 40.76 25.08
CA LEU A 133 -30.58 41.99 25.87
C LEU A 133 -30.56 41.74 27.39
N LYS A 134 -31.14 40.64 27.84
CA LYS A 134 -31.18 40.26 29.27
C LYS A 134 -29.93 39.53 29.74
N THR A 135 -29.05 39.07 28.84
CA THR A 135 -27.88 38.26 29.21
C THR A 135 -26.52 38.93 29.03
N SER A 136 -26.41 40.15 28.49
CA SER A 136 -25.23 40.99 28.72
C SER A 136 -25.55 42.48 28.63
N ASN A 137 -24.60 43.30 29.06
CA ASN A 137 -24.66 44.75 28.99
C ASN A 137 -25.08 45.19 27.56
N PRO A 138 -26.15 45.98 27.37
CA PRO A 138 -26.68 46.30 26.03
C PRO A 138 -25.68 47.02 25.11
N LYS A 139 -24.63 47.62 25.68
CA LYS A 139 -23.51 48.19 24.92
C LYS A 139 -22.62 47.12 24.28
N GLU A 140 -22.39 46.02 24.98
CA GLU A 140 -21.53 44.91 24.54
C GLU A 140 -22.18 44.12 23.42
N TYR A 141 -23.49 43.87 23.51
CA TYR A 141 -24.25 43.26 22.42
C TYR A 141 -24.19 44.10 21.13
N ARG A 142 -24.39 45.42 21.25
CA ARG A 142 -24.32 46.33 20.09
C ARG A 142 -22.93 46.32 19.46
N LEU A 143 -21.88 46.30 20.30
CA LEU A 143 -20.50 46.19 19.84
C LEU A 143 -20.26 44.86 19.12
N GLN A 144 -20.68 43.73 19.69
CA GLN A 144 -20.52 42.41 19.09
C GLN A 144 -21.24 42.32 17.74
N HIS A 145 -22.46 42.85 17.63
CA HIS A 145 -23.18 42.90 16.36
C HIS A 145 -22.47 43.76 15.30
N LEU A 146 -21.82 44.86 15.71
CA LEU A 146 -21.02 45.71 14.80
C LEU A 146 -19.71 45.03 14.38
N LEU A 147 -19.12 44.20 15.24
CA LEU A 147 -17.87 43.47 14.96
C LEU A 147 -18.08 42.18 14.16
N HIS A 148 -19.25 41.57 14.27
CA HIS A 148 -19.56 40.29 13.65
C HIS A 148 -19.24 40.19 12.13
N PRO A 149 -19.50 41.20 11.28
CA PRO A 149 -19.09 41.15 9.87
C PRO A 149 -17.57 41.02 9.69
N TYR A 150 -16.79 41.70 10.53
CA TYR A 150 -15.32 41.64 10.49
C TYR A 150 -14.80 40.31 11.01
N GLU A 151 -15.44 39.74 12.04
CA GLU A 151 -15.12 38.39 12.52
C GLU A 151 -15.40 37.35 11.43
N GLN A 152 -16.53 37.46 10.73
CA GLN A 152 -16.85 36.61 9.60
C GLN A 152 -15.84 36.77 8.46
N GLU A 153 -15.46 38.01 8.16
CA GLU A 153 -14.46 38.29 7.12
C GLU A 153 -13.09 37.71 7.51
N ALA A 154 -12.67 37.84 8.76
CA ALA A 154 -11.44 37.23 9.28
C ALA A 154 -11.45 35.71 9.13
N VAL A 155 -12.57 35.05 9.48
CA VAL A 155 -12.73 33.60 9.28
C VAL A 155 -12.69 33.22 7.80
N ASN A 156 -13.29 34.02 6.92
CA ASN A 156 -13.27 33.76 5.49
C ASN A 156 -11.85 33.90 4.92
N GLN A 157 -11.11 34.93 5.32
CA GLN A 157 -9.72 35.14 4.94
C GLN A 157 -8.83 33.99 5.45
N GLN A 158 -9.04 33.55 6.69
CA GLN A 158 -8.31 32.41 7.25
C GLN A 158 -8.59 31.13 6.45
N ARG A 159 -9.84 30.82 6.15
CA ARG A 159 -10.19 29.64 5.32
C ARG A 159 -9.58 29.72 3.92
N ALA A 160 -9.54 30.90 3.31
CA ALA A 160 -8.91 31.09 2.02
C ALA A 160 -7.40 30.84 2.08
N ALA A 161 -6.73 31.37 3.12
CA ALA A 161 -5.32 31.12 3.35
C ALA A 161 -5.02 29.63 3.61
N ASP A 162 -5.84 28.97 4.43
CA ASP A 162 -5.72 27.53 4.72
C ASP A 162 -5.87 26.70 3.43
N GLN A 163 -6.86 27.02 2.58
CA GLN A 163 -7.06 26.36 1.28
C GLN A 163 -5.87 26.56 0.34
N ASP A 164 -5.32 27.78 0.29
CA ASP A 164 -4.14 28.08 -0.51
C ASP A 164 -2.92 27.29 -0.01
N ASP A 165 -2.71 27.21 1.30
CA ASP A 165 -1.63 26.43 1.89
C ASP A 165 -1.79 24.93 1.64
N GLU A 166 -3.01 24.39 1.76
CA GLU A 166 -3.32 23.00 1.37
C GLU A 166 -3.02 22.74 -0.11
N SER A 167 -3.38 23.67 -1.00
CA SER A 167 -3.09 23.55 -2.45
C SER A 167 -1.58 23.57 -2.74
N ARG A 168 -0.81 24.40 -2.01
CA ARG A 168 0.65 24.46 -2.13
C ARG A 168 1.31 23.19 -1.61
N LEU A 169 0.84 22.66 -0.48
CA LEU A 169 1.36 21.42 0.09
C LEU A 169 1.08 20.22 -0.82
N THR A 170 -0.13 20.13 -1.37
CA THR A 170 -0.50 19.07 -2.31
C THR A 170 0.30 19.16 -3.62
N ALA A 171 0.45 20.35 -4.20
CA ALA A 171 1.28 20.56 -5.39
C ALA A 171 2.76 20.18 -5.12
N LYS A 172 3.31 20.55 -3.96
CA LYS A 172 4.66 20.16 -3.56
C LYS A 172 4.78 18.64 -3.39
N ALA A 173 3.79 17.99 -2.78
CA ALA A 173 3.78 16.54 -2.62
C ALA A 173 3.73 15.81 -3.97
N GLN A 174 2.93 16.31 -4.92
CA GLN A 174 2.87 15.80 -6.29
C GLN A 174 4.24 15.91 -6.98
N LEU A 175 4.89 17.07 -6.93
CA LEU A 175 6.21 17.29 -7.50
C LEU A 175 7.25 16.32 -6.91
N VAL A 176 7.26 16.14 -5.59
CA VAL A 176 8.16 15.17 -4.93
C VAL A 176 7.87 13.74 -5.39
N SER A 177 6.59 13.38 -5.56
CA SER A 177 6.21 12.05 -6.05
C SER A 177 6.69 11.81 -7.49
N GLU A 178 6.60 12.80 -8.37
CA GLU A 178 7.07 12.75 -9.75
C GLU A 178 8.61 12.64 -9.83
N LEU A 179 9.32 13.40 -9.00
CA LEU A 179 10.78 13.26 -8.89
C LEU A 179 11.18 11.86 -8.42
N ARG A 180 10.43 11.28 -7.49
CA ARG A 180 10.68 9.92 -7.02
C ARG A 180 10.41 8.89 -8.13
N THR A 181 9.30 9.00 -8.86
CA THR A 181 8.98 8.04 -9.93
C THR A 181 9.99 8.13 -11.07
N THR A 182 10.41 9.34 -11.45
CA THR A 182 11.45 9.52 -12.48
C THR A 182 12.80 8.96 -12.02
N HIS A 183 13.18 9.16 -10.76
CA HIS A 183 14.41 8.58 -10.22
C HIS A 183 14.36 7.05 -10.15
N LEU A 184 13.23 6.48 -9.69
CA LEU A 184 13.02 5.03 -9.69
C LEU A 184 13.04 4.45 -11.11
N GLY A 185 12.47 5.16 -12.09
CA GLY A 185 12.56 4.80 -13.50
C GLY A 185 14.01 4.71 -13.96
N LYS A 186 14.82 5.75 -13.71
CA LYS A 186 16.26 5.74 -14.06
C LYS A 186 17.04 4.61 -13.39
N LEU A 187 16.74 4.30 -12.12
CA LEU A 187 17.39 3.19 -11.42
C LEU A 187 17.00 1.83 -12.01
N LYS A 188 15.73 1.68 -12.40
CA LYS A 188 15.24 0.46 -13.06
C LYS A 188 15.91 0.29 -14.43
N ASP A 189 15.91 1.33 -15.25
CA ASP A 189 16.53 1.31 -16.57
C ASP A 189 18.03 1.00 -16.47
N ASN A 190 18.73 1.61 -15.50
CA ASN A 190 20.13 1.33 -15.23
C ASN A 190 20.36 -0.14 -14.82
N ARG A 191 19.51 -0.67 -13.93
CA ARG A 191 19.59 -2.08 -13.52
C ARG A 191 19.36 -3.00 -14.71
N GLU A 192 18.34 -2.75 -15.53
CA GLU A 192 18.04 -3.55 -16.72
C GLU A 192 19.22 -3.52 -17.70
N TYR A 193 19.79 -2.34 -17.94
CA TYR A 193 20.99 -2.19 -18.75
C TYR A 193 22.18 -3.01 -18.21
N LEU A 194 22.49 -2.90 -16.91
CA LEU A 194 23.58 -3.68 -16.30
C LEU A 194 23.34 -5.18 -16.41
N THR A 195 22.12 -5.65 -16.14
CA THR A 195 21.81 -7.08 -16.26
C THR A 195 21.92 -7.58 -17.69
N GLY A 196 21.48 -6.79 -18.68
CA GLY A 196 21.63 -7.13 -20.10
C GLY A 196 23.10 -7.15 -20.53
N TRP A 197 23.87 -6.16 -20.06
CA TRP A 197 25.31 -6.07 -20.31
C TRP A 197 26.08 -7.25 -19.71
N GLU A 198 25.79 -7.63 -18.47
CA GLU A 198 26.37 -8.80 -17.81
C GLU A 198 26.05 -10.09 -18.56
N GLN A 199 24.78 -10.29 -18.94
CA GLN A 199 24.36 -11.46 -19.72
C GLN A 199 25.09 -11.54 -21.06
N GLN A 200 25.19 -10.42 -21.78
CA GLN A 200 25.91 -10.36 -23.04
C GLN A 200 27.41 -10.62 -22.83
N GLY A 201 28.00 -10.09 -21.76
CA GLY A 201 29.38 -10.35 -21.37
C GLY A 201 29.62 -11.84 -21.11
N HIS A 202 28.74 -12.50 -20.34
CA HIS A 202 28.82 -13.94 -20.07
C HIS A 202 28.68 -14.77 -21.35
N GLN A 203 27.75 -14.42 -22.24
CA GLN A 203 27.57 -15.12 -23.52
C GLN A 203 28.80 -14.96 -24.43
N ASN A 204 29.34 -13.75 -24.54
CA ASN A 204 30.54 -13.48 -25.32
C ASN A 204 31.76 -14.19 -24.72
N HIS A 205 31.91 -14.18 -23.40
CA HIS A 205 32.97 -14.93 -22.73
C HIS A 205 32.85 -16.42 -22.99
N ALA A 206 31.65 -17.00 -22.87
CA ALA A 206 31.41 -18.41 -23.15
C ALA A 206 31.79 -18.76 -24.60
N LYS A 207 31.37 -17.95 -25.58
CA LYS A 207 31.76 -18.12 -27.00
C LYS A 207 33.28 -18.03 -27.19
N ASN A 208 33.92 -17.04 -26.57
CA ASN A 208 35.38 -16.90 -26.66
C ASN A 208 36.12 -18.09 -26.03
N GLN A 209 35.57 -18.68 -24.96
CA GLN A 209 36.12 -19.89 -24.35
C GLN A 209 35.95 -21.10 -25.27
N THR A 210 34.79 -21.28 -25.89
CA THR A 210 34.59 -22.38 -26.86
C THR A 210 35.52 -22.23 -28.05
N ASP A 211 35.66 -21.02 -28.60
CA ASP A 211 36.54 -20.74 -29.73
C ASP A 211 38.01 -20.93 -29.38
N LYS A 212 38.39 -20.65 -28.14
CA LYS A 212 39.74 -20.91 -27.62
C LYS A 212 40.02 -22.41 -27.54
N LEU A 213 39.12 -23.17 -26.93
CA LEU A 213 39.24 -24.63 -26.83
C LEU A 213 39.26 -25.30 -28.21
N GLU A 214 38.46 -24.82 -29.15
CA GLU A 214 38.49 -25.33 -30.52
C GLU A 214 39.79 -25.02 -31.25
N ARG A 215 40.37 -23.83 -31.05
CA ARG A 215 41.68 -23.48 -31.58
C ARG A 215 42.75 -24.41 -31.03
N GLU A 216 42.81 -24.59 -29.72
CA GLU A 216 43.74 -25.52 -29.06
C GLU A 216 43.54 -26.96 -29.58
N ARG A 217 42.29 -27.41 -29.76
CA ARG A 217 41.99 -28.71 -30.35
C ARG A 217 42.48 -28.84 -31.79
N ARG A 218 42.31 -27.79 -32.61
CA ARG A 218 42.79 -27.76 -34.00
C ARG A 218 44.32 -27.80 -34.05
N ASP A 219 44.99 -27.03 -33.19
CA ASP A 219 46.45 -26.98 -33.09
C ASP A 219 47.03 -28.34 -32.68
N LEU A 220 46.46 -28.98 -31.65
CA LEU A 220 46.86 -30.34 -31.24
C LEU A 220 46.64 -31.37 -32.35
N ARG A 221 45.56 -31.26 -33.11
CA ARG A 221 45.29 -32.16 -34.25
C ARG A 221 46.33 -31.98 -35.36
N LEU A 222 46.72 -30.75 -35.65
CA LEU A 222 47.78 -30.45 -36.63
C LEU A 222 49.13 -30.98 -36.14
N GLU A 223 49.46 -30.78 -34.87
CA GLU A 223 50.70 -31.28 -34.27
C GLU A 223 50.79 -32.81 -34.34
N LEU A 224 49.72 -33.52 -33.97
CA LEU A 224 49.64 -34.98 -34.09
C LEU A 224 49.79 -35.44 -35.55
N ALA A 225 49.13 -34.77 -36.49
CA ALA A 225 49.24 -35.10 -37.91
C ALA A 225 50.67 -34.87 -38.46
N MET A 226 51.33 -33.79 -38.05
CA MET A 226 52.72 -33.51 -38.42
C MET A 226 53.69 -34.52 -37.82
N ARG A 227 53.49 -34.90 -36.55
CA ARG A 227 54.27 -35.94 -35.89
C ARG A 227 54.09 -37.30 -36.56
N GLU A 228 52.87 -37.65 -36.95
CA GLU A 228 52.59 -38.88 -37.68
C GLU A 228 53.23 -38.87 -39.07
N LYS A 229 53.13 -37.76 -39.81
CA LYS A 229 53.79 -37.58 -41.11
C LYS A 229 55.31 -37.72 -40.99
N ALA A 230 55.92 -37.10 -39.97
CA ALA A 230 57.34 -37.23 -39.69
C ALA A 230 57.72 -38.69 -39.37
N ARG A 231 56.91 -39.39 -38.56
CA ARG A 231 57.12 -40.82 -38.27
C ARG A 231 57.06 -41.67 -39.54
N ARG A 232 56.04 -41.46 -40.39
CA ARG A 232 55.89 -42.17 -41.66
C ARG A 232 57.05 -41.91 -42.61
N LYS A 233 57.52 -40.66 -42.67
CA LYS A 233 58.70 -40.29 -43.44
C LYS A 233 59.95 -41.00 -42.91
N ALA A 234 60.23 -40.93 -41.61
CA ALA A 234 61.37 -41.62 -41.02
C ALA A 234 61.33 -43.13 -41.24
N THR A 235 60.15 -43.78 -41.14
CA THR A 235 60.03 -45.21 -41.48
C THR A 235 60.28 -45.47 -42.97
N SER A 236 59.82 -44.59 -43.85
CA SER A 236 60.07 -44.70 -45.30
C SER A 236 61.55 -44.49 -45.63
N ASP A 237 62.19 -43.49 -45.03
CA ASP A 237 63.61 -43.18 -45.20
C ASP A 237 64.47 -44.34 -44.66
N ASN A 238 64.11 -44.93 -43.52
CA ASN A 238 64.78 -46.11 -42.97
C ASN A 238 64.61 -47.36 -43.86
N LEU A 239 63.40 -47.59 -44.40
CA LEU A 239 63.16 -48.70 -45.33
C LEU A 239 63.95 -48.50 -46.63
N PHE A 240 63.94 -47.29 -47.19
CA PHE A 240 64.70 -46.94 -48.37
C PHE A 240 66.21 -47.11 -48.14
N ALA A 241 66.74 -46.65 -47.00
CA ALA A 241 68.14 -46.83 -46.65
C ALA A 241 68.51 -48.30 -46.44
N ALA A 242 67.59 -49.12 -45.91
CA ALA A 242 67.79 -50.57 -45.82
C ALA A 242 67.84 -51.22 -47.21
N ASP A 243 66.89 -50.90 -48.09
CA ASP A 243 66.88 -51.40 -49.48
C ASP A 243 68.12 -50.93 -50.26
N GLU A 244 68.56 -49.68 -50.10
CA GLU A 244 69.78 -49.15 -50.68
C GLU A 244 71.01 -49.90 -50.14
N ALA A 245 71.10 -50.13 -48.83
CA ALA A 245 72.17 -50.91 -48.24
C ALA A 245 72.19 -52.35 -48.76
N PHE A 246 71.03 -53.00 -48.91
CA PHE A 246 70.95 -54.34 -49.52
C PHE A 246 71.40 -54.33 -50.99
N SER A 247 70.92 -53.38 -51.79
CA SER A 247 71.36 -53.26 -53.19
C SER A 247 72.84 -52.86 -53.33
N GLY A 248 73.35 -52.08 -52.38
CA GLY A 248 74.76 -51.70 -52.26
C GLY A 248 75.64 -52.89 -51.88
N ILE A 249 75.16 -53.74 -50.98
CA ILE A 249 75.80 -55.02 -50.64
C ILE A 249 75.79 -55.94 -51.87
N ASP A 250 74.65 -56.08 -52.56
CA ASP A 250 74.55 -56.92 -53.77
C ASP A 250 75.52 -56.45 -54.87
N SER A 251 75.59 -55.15 -55.14
CA SER A 251 76.52 -54.57 -56.12
C SER A 251 77.98 -54.61 -55.67
N PHE A 252 78.25 -54.52 -54.36
CA PHE A 252 79.58 -54.72 -53.79
C PHE A 252 80.01 -56.19 -53.88
N GLU A 253 79.12 -57.14 -53.58
CA GLU A 253 79.35 -58.57 -53.74
C GLU A 253 79.57 -58.93 -55.21
N GLU A 254 78.82 -58.31 -56.13
CA GLU A 254 79.03 -58.46 -57.57
C GLU A 254 80.40 -57.91 -57.99
N SER A 255 80.81 -56.75 -57.44
CA SER A 255 82.14 -56.19 -57.64
C SER A 255 83.25 -57.05 -57.03
N LEU A 256 83.02 -57.67 -55.86
CA LEU A 256 83.95 -58.60 -55.23
C LEU A 256 84.04 -59.92 -56.00
N ARG A 257 82.94 -60.44 -56.54
CA ARG A 257 82.96 -61.61 -57.44
C ARG A 257 83.78 -61.31 -58.68
N ARG A 258 83.67 -60.09 -59.23
CA ARG A 258 84.49 -59.62 -60.35
C ARG A 258 85.97 -59.47 -60.00
N LEU A 259 86.31 -59.21 -58.73
CA LEU A 259 87.69 -59.09 -58.22
C LEU A 259 88.29 -60.44 -57.79
N GLN A 260 87.45 -61.39 -57.37
CA GLN A 260 87.83 -62.73 -56.93
C GLN A 260 87.97 -63.72 -58.08
N ASP A 261 87.61 -63.33 -59.31
CA ASP A 261 88.13 -63.93 -60.54
C ASP A 261 89.47 -63.27 -60.92
N PRO A 262 90.64 -63.87 -60.60
CA PRO A 262 91.90 -63.45 -61.19
C PRO A 262 91.99 -63.99 -62.61
N SER A 263 91.40 -63.27 -63.56
CA SER A 263 91.95 -63.19 -64.91
C SER A 263 91.96 -61.74 -65.36
N ASP A 264 93.07 -61.08 -65.05
CA ASP A 264 93.80 -60.14 -65.90
C ASP A 264 93.02 -58.99 -66.56
N ALA A 265 93.19 -57.76 -66.05
CA ALA A 265 93.72 -56.62 -66.82
C ALA A 265 93.53 -55.26 -66.11
N GLY A 266 94.63 -54.50 -66.02
CA GLY A 266 94.77 -53.04 -66.15
C GLY A 266 94.00 -52.12 -65.19
N LEU A 267 94.66 -51.48 -64.21
CA LEU A 267 95.34 -50.17 -64.30
C LEU A 267 94.44 -48.96 -64.64
N ASP A 268 94.62 -47.95 -63.79
CA ASP A 268 94.34 -46.50 -63.97
C ASP A 268 92.90 -46.02 -63.74
N ASP A 269 92.60 -44.90 -63.08
CA ASP A 269 93.36 -43.88 -62.34
C ASP A 269 92.31 -42.96 -61.64
N ALA A 270 92.79 -42.22 -60.66
CA ALA A 270 92.21 -41.22 -59.77
C ALA A 270 90.99 -40.38 -60.23
N THR A 271 89.95 -40.38 -59.38
CA THR A 271 89.30 -39.24 -58.65
C THR A 271 89.06 -37.85 -59.34
N PRO A 272 88.47 -36.83 -58.67
CA PRO A 272 87.03 -36.57 -58.63
C PRO A 272 86.64 -35.17 -59.17
N SER A 273 85.44 -35.02 -59.73
CA SER A 273 84.88 -33.69 -60.04
C SER A 273 84.21 -33.10 -58.81
N ALA A 274 84.93 -32.18 -58.14
CA ALA A 274 84.40 -31.35 -57.08
C ALA A 274 83.86 -30.02 -57.64
N THR A 275 82.92 -29.44 -56.89
CA THR A 275 82.49 -28.02 -56.87
C THR A 275 81.33 -27.61 -57.79
N ALA A 276 80.10 -27.81 -57.31
CA ALA A 276 78.96 -26.96 -57.67
C ALA A 276 78.64 -26.02 -56.48
N ALA A 277 78.60 -24.75 -56.81
CA ALA A 277 78.57 -23.58 -55.94
C ALA A 277 77.37 -23.49 -54.97
N LEU A 278 77.67 -22.90 -53.81
CA LEU A 278 76.78 -22.07 -53.00
C LEU A 278 76.03 -21.05 -53.88
N SER A 279 74.70 -20.89 -53.68
CA SER A 279 74.20 -19.77 -52.86
C SER A 279 72.65 -19.70 -52.78
N PRO A 280 72.10 -19.14 -51.70
CA PRO A 280 70.69 -19.20 -51.34
C PRO A 280 69.89 -17.99 -51.85
N ARG A 281 68.66 -18.22 -52.32
CA ARG A 281 67.68 -17.16 -52.58
C ARG A 281 66.70 -17.04 -51.41
N ARG A 282 66.94 -16.03 -50.57
CA ARG A 282 65.90 -15.38 -49.77
C ARG A 282 64.91 -14.72 -50.72
N PHE A 283 63.61 -14.90 -50.49
CA PHE A 283 62.58 -13.97 -50.92
C PHE A 283 61.59 -13.76 -49.77
N PHE A 284 61.16 -12.51 -49.70
CA PHE A 284 60.18 -11.90 -48.82
C PHE A 284 58.82 -12.61 -48.86
#